data_AF-A0A0G4K377-F1
#
_entry.id   AF-A0A0G4K377-F1
#
_cell.length_a   1.000
_cell.length_b   1.000
_cell.length_c   1.000
_cell.angle_alpha   90.00
_cell.angle_beta   90.00
_cell.angle_gamma   90.00
#
_symmetry.space_group_name_H-M   'P 1'
#
loop_
_entity.id
_entity.type
_entity.pdbx_description
1 polymer ?
#
loop_
_entity_poly.entity_id
_entity_poly.type
_entity_poly.pdbx_seq_one_letter_code
_entity_poly.pdbx_strand_id
1 'polypeptide(L)'
;MLLIAAALIALAAGTLYAWSLYIIPLENEFGWNRSQTSLTFTITLFFFTLGMFTGGALIDKLGHRQIIWLGGVIGALGFYLASFADSLNWLYITYGVMAGFGLGFAYVVPLSTAPKSLPTKSGAVAGFITMCFGLGNLVLGTFVLARVIEGSGWKSALQLTACIFLIVTLASAFFVRPRLPGQDANAPKQTSNEWGYSMKQMLCTSTFWIYTVWIVSCQAGGLMVIGHIVPFAQEVGIVAAAAALAMGIFSAANSLGRPLIGMVFDRCGHRFSMFITPLFMMVGLAILGWGTPLFGFPALVAGAVIVAICFGGIFAINVPLILKFFGARHYAANLGLQGFTVFLGGFFGPQIAGMVKAQTGEYTYSFVIGIVLVLIGLIFGLLVKAPARI
;
A
#
# COMPACT_ATOMS: atom_id res chain seq x y z
N MET A 1 20.81 6.46 8.39
CA MET A 1 20.50 7.48 7.36
C MET A 1 19.58 6.95 6.27
N LEU A 2 19.89 5.85 5.59
CA LEU A 2 19.03 5.28 4.52
C LEU A 2 17.58 4.99 4.98
N LEU A 3 17.39 4.39 6.16
CA LEU A 3 16.05 4.13 6.72
C LEU A 3 15.23 5.39 6.99
N ILE A 4 15.89 6.47 7.42
CA ILE A 4 15.23 7.75 7.70
C ILE A 4 14.78 8.37 6.39
N ALA A 5 15.66 8.41 5.39
CA ALA A 5 15.31 8.87 4.05
C ALA A 5 14.18 8.03 3.44
N ALA A 6 14.22 6.71 3.62
CA ALA A 6 13.16 5.81 3.15
C ALA A 6 11.82 6.06 3.84
N ALA A 7 11.83 6.29 5.15
CA ALA A 7 10.64 6.64 5.92
C ALA A 7 10.06 7.99 5.50
N LEU A 8 10.89 9.00 5.29
CA LEU A 8 10.46 10.33 4.83
C LEU A 8 9.84 10.28 3.43
N ILE A 9 10.49 9.59 2.48
CA ILE A 9 9.92 9.39 1.14
C ILE A 9 8.58 8.65 1.23
N ALA A 10 8.50 7.59 2.03
CA ALA A 10 7.26 6.83 2.19
C ALA A 10 6.15 7.69 2.80
N LEU A 11 6.46 8.48 3.84
CA LEU A 11 5.52 9.39 4.49
C LEU A 11 5.02 10.47 3.51
N ALA A 12 5.92 11.04 2.71
CA ALA A 12 5.58 11.98 1.66
C ALA A 12 4.76 11.33 0.54
N ALA A 13 5.04 10.08 0.17
CA ALA A 13 4.26 9.34 -0.81
C ALA A 13 2.85 8.96 -0.30
N GLY A 14 2.68 8.88 1.03
CA GLY A 14 1.40 8.66 1.68
C GLY A 14 0.40 9.81 1.53
N THR A 15 0.82 10.98 1.01
CA THR A 15 -0.10 12.06 0.62
C THR A 15 -1.06 11.65 -0.49
N LEU A 16 -0.81 10.52 -1.17
CA LEU A 16 -1.76 9.89 -2.08
C LEU A 16 -3.16 9.77 -1.46
N TYR A 17 -3.24 9.41 -0.17
CA TYR A 17 -4.52 9.26 0.54
C TYR A 17 -5.14 10.59 1.02
N ALA A 18 -4.42 11.71 0.93
CA ALA A 18 -4.97 13.03 1.23
C ALA A 18 -6.03 13.49 0.21
N TRP A 19 -6.21 12.76 -0.90
CA TRP A 19 -7.27 12.98 -1.87
C TRP A 19 -8.64 13.21 -1.22
N SER A 20 -8.97 12.43 -0.19
CA SER A 20 -10.27 12.50 0.50
C SER A 20 -10.60 13.88 1.06
N LEU A 21 -9.61 14.69 1.41
CA LEU A 21 -9.77 16.05 1.91
C LEU A 21 -10.14 17.06 0.80
N TYR A 22 -9.72 16.79 -0.43
CA TYR A 22 -9.94 17.66 -1.57
C TYR A 22 -11.30 17.46 -2.22
N ILE A 23 -11.96 16.32 -1.98
CA ILE A 23 -13.18 15.97 -2.70
C ILE A 23 -14.32 16.97 -2.42
N ILE A 24 -14.63 17.25 -1.15
CA ILE A 24 -15.75 18.13 -0.79
C ILE A 24 -15.53 19.56 -1.31
N PRO A 25 -14.36 20.21 -1.11
CA PRO A 25 -14.10 21.53 -1.69
C PRO A 25 -14.23 21.57 -3.21
N LEU A 26 -13.74 20.56 -3.92
CA LEU A 26 -13.82 20.51 -5.39
C LEU A 26 -15.25 20.28 -5.89
N GLU A 27 -16.01 19.41 -5.23
CA GLU A 27 -17.43 19.18 -5.55
C GLU A 27 -18.27 20.46 -5.31
N ASN A 28 -17.97 21.21 -4.25
CA ASN A 28 -18.65 22.47 -3.95
C ASN A 28 -18.30 23.59 -4.93
N GLU A 29 -17.03 23.71 -5.38
CA GLU A 29 -16.60 24.77 -6.29
C GLU A 29 -17.05 24.52 -7.73
N PHE A 30 -16.95 23.28 -8.22
CA PHE A 30 -17.21 22.96 -9.63
C PHE A 30 -18.53 22.22 -9.89
N GLY A 31 -19.26 21.84 -8.84
CA GLY A 31 -20.51 21.08 -8.96
C GLY A 31 -20.34 19.66 -9.51
N TRP A 32 -19.13 19.10 -9.43
CA TRP A 32 -18.84 17.75 -9.92
C TRP A 32 -19.52 16.68 -9.06
N ASN A 33 -19.84 15.55 -9.68
CA ASN A 33 -20.45 14.45 -8.95
C ASN A 33 -19.39 13.54 -8.30
N ARG A 34 -19.83 12.78 -7.30
CA ARG A 34 -18.95 11.89 -6.53
C ARG A 34 -18.26 10.80 -7.35
N SER A 35 -18.90 10.36 -8.44
CA SER A 35 -18.34 9.36 -9.34
C SER A 35 -17.12 9.91 -10.10
N GLN A 36 -17.22 11.14 -10.60
CA GLN A 36 -16.15 11.83 -11.30
C GLN A 36 -14.94 12.09 -10.40
N THR A 37 -15.17 12.62 -9.19
CA THR A 37 -14.07 12.86 -8.24
C THR A 37 -13.43 11.55 -7.76
N SER A 38 -14.20 10.49 -7.57
CA SER A 38 -13.67 9.17 -7.21
C SER A 38 -12.84 8.54 -8.34
N LEU A 39 -13.20 8.79 -9.61
CA LEU A 39 -12.42 8.32 -10.76
C LEU A 39 -10.99 8.89 -10.75
N THR A 40 -10.80 10.14 -10.32
CA THR A 40 -9.47 10.76 -10.16
C THR A 40 -8.56 9.91 -9.27
N PHE A 41 -9.09 9.42 -8.14
CA PHE A 41 -8.34 8.58 -7.21
C PHE A 41 -7.99 7.22 -7.82
N THR A 42 -8.93 6.61 -8.54
CA THR A 42 -8.71 5.35 -9.25
C THR A 42 -7.60 5.49 -10.31
N ILE A 43 -7.61 6.58 -11.09
CA ILE A 43 -6.55 6.91 -12.04
C ILE A 43 -5.23 7.08 -11.30
N THR A 44 -5.23 7.82 -10.17
CA THR A 44 -4.04 8.03 -9.34
C THR A 44 -3.41 6.71 -8.87
N LEU A 45 -4.23 5.78 -8.37
CA LEU A 45 -3.76 4.47 -7.93
C LEU A 45 -3.19 3.64 -9.08
N PHE A 46 -3.84 3.66 -10.25
CA PHE A 46 -3.35 2.94 -11.44
C PHE A 46 -2.00 3.49 -11.91
N PHE A 47 -1.85 4.82 -11.99
CA PHE A 47 -0.58 5.42 -12.39
C PHE A 47 0.49 5.32 -11.30
N PHE A 48 0.12 5.25 -10.03
CA PHE A 48 1.02 4.94 -8.93
C PHE A 48 1.62 3.54 -9.05
N THR A 49 0.81 2.51 -9.29
CA THR A 49 1.32 1.14 -9.49
C THR A 49 2.14 1.04 -10.78
N LEU A 50 1.70 1.69 -11.86
CA LEU A 50 2.47 1.79 -13.10
C LEU A 50 3.82 2.51 -12.89
N GLY A 51 3.84 3.56 -12.08
CA GLY A 51 5.03 4.28 -11.68
C GLY A 51 6.00 3.43 -10.87
N MET A 52 5.49 2.62 -9.92
CA MET A 52 6.31 1.64 -9.19
C MET A 52 6.91 0.59 -10.13
N PHE A 53 6.11 0.08 -11.06
CA PHE A 53 6.53 -0.92 -12.06
C PHE A 53 7.64 -0.38 -12.97
N THR A 54 7.39 0.76 -13.62
CA THR A 54 8.33 1.36 -14.57
C THR A 54 9.57 1.91 -13.84
N GLY A 55 9.39 2.60 -12.71
CA GLY A 55 10.48 3.03 -11.84
C GLY A 55 11.37 1.85 -11.41
N GLY A 56 10.75 0.75 -10.99
CA GLY A 56 11.43 -0.49 -10.63
C GLY A 56 12.30 -1.07 -11.76
N ALA A 57 11.79 -1.06 -12.99
CA ALA A 57 12.52 -1.53 -14.18
C ALA A 57 13.63 -0.57 -14.63
N LEU A 58 13.47 0.74 -14.40
CA LEU A 58 14.45 1.76 -14.80
C LEU A 58 15.55 1.97 -13.74
N ILE A 59 15.37 1.52 -12.50
CA ILE A 59 16.41 1.59 -11.44
C ILE A 59 17.73 0.95 -11.90
N ASP A 60 17.67 -0.19 -12.60
CA ASP A 60 18.88 -0.89 -13.07
C ASP A 60 19.65 -0.10 -14.13
N LYS A 61 18.99 0.83 -14.84
CA LYS A 61 19.59 1.64 -15.93
C LYS A 61 19.98 3.04 -15.49
N LEU A 62 19.11 3.72 -14.74
CA LEU A 62 19.26 5.12 -14.32
C LEU A 62 19.82 5.26 -12.90
N GLY A 63 19.74 4.20 -12.09
CA GLY A 63 20.13 4.22 -10.71
C GLY A 63 19.08 4.87 -9.78
N HIS A 64 19.17 4.51 -8.50
CA HIS A 64 18.19 4.88 -7.48
C HIS A 64 17.97 6.40 -7.32
N ARG A 65 19.04 7.20 -7.37
CA ARG A 65 18.96 8.65 -7.18
C ARG A 65 18.16 9.33 -8.29
N GLN A 66 18.40 8.96 -9.55
CA GLN A 66 17.71 9.57 -10.70
C GLN A 66 16.21 9.25 -10.67
N ILE A 67 15.84 8.03 -10.28
CA ILE A 67 14.44 7.63 -10.15
C ILE A 67 13.72 8.41 -9.05
N ILE A 68 14.35 8.64 -7.90
CA ILE A 68 13.76 9.51 -6.85
C ILE A 68 13.59 10.94 -7.36
N TRP A 69 14.58 11.50 -8.07
CA TRP A 69 14.52 12.88 -8.58
C TRP A 69 13.42 13.03 -9.64
N LEU A 70 13.37 12.11 -10.61
CA LEU A 70 12.33 12.10 -11.63
C LEU A 70 10.94 11.96 -10.99
N GLY A 71 10.78 11.02 -10.05
CA GLY A 71 9.52 10.86 -9.32
C GLY A 71 9.12 12.10 -8.52
N GLY A 72 10.07 12.70 -7.82
CA GLY A 72 9.89 13.93 -7.05
C GLY A 72 9.47 15.12 -7.90
N VAL A 73 10.16 15.36 -9.01
CA VAL A 73 9.86 16.47 -9.93
C VAL A 73 8.53 16.24 -10.63
N ILE A 74 8.29 15.06 -11.21
CA ILE A 74 7.03 14.75 -11.90
C ILE A 74 5.86 14.81 -10.92
N GLY A 75 6.03 14.26 -9.72
CA GLY A 75 4.99 14.23 -8.69
C GLY A 75 4.66 15.63 -8.16
N ALA A 76 5.68 16.41 -7.82
CA ALA A 76 5.49 17.79 -7.36
C ALA A 76 4.90 18.68 -8.45
N LEU A 77 5.35 18.54 -9.70
CA LEU A 77 4.77 19.27 -10.82
C LEU A 77 3.30 18.88 -11.04
N GLY A 78 2.97 17.59 -10.91
CA GLY A 78 1.59 17.11 -10.95
C GLY A 78 0.70 17.77 -9.90
N PHE A 79 1.12 17.78 -8.62
CA PHE A 79 0.40 18.45 -7.55
C PHE A 79 0.30 19.97 -7.75
N TYR A 80 1.38 20.61 -8.19
CA TYR A 80 1.41 22.04 -8.43
C TYR A 80 0.47 22.44 -9.58
N LEU A 81 0.51 21.73 -10.71
CA LEU A 81 -0.38 21.97 -11.85
C LEU A 81 -1.85 21.64 -11.50
N ALA A 82 -2.09 20.66 -10.62
CA ALA A 82 -3.42 20.37 -10.12
C ALA A 82 -4.01 21.53 -9.29
N SER A 83 -3.18 22.40 -8.69
CA SER A 83 -3.68 23.60 -7.98
C SER A 83 -4.34 24.64 -8.89
N PHE A 84 -4.09 24.55 -10.20
CA PHE A 84 -4.72 25.37 -11.25
C PHE A 84 -5.80 24.60 -12.02
N ALA A 85 -6.36 23.56 -11.42
CA ALA A 85 -7.38 22.76 -12.09
C ALA A 85 -8.70 23.51 -12.22
N ASP A 86 -9.06 23.85 -13.46
CA ASP A 86 -10.37 24.42 -13.81
C ASP A 86 -11.30 23.40 -14.48
N SER A 87 -10.78 22.21 -14.79
CA SER A 87 -11.55 21.13 -15.42
C SER A 87 -11.19 19.75 -14.86
N LEU A 88 -12.15 18.85 -14.97
CA LEU A 88 -12.04 17.47 -14.53
C LEU A 88 -10.94 16.71 -15.28
N ASN A 89 -10.84 16.92 -16.60
CA ASN A 89 -9.78 16.33 -17.42
C ASN A 89 -8.39 16.83 -17.01
N TRP A 90 -8.27 18.13 -16.67
CA TRP A 90 -7.01 18.68 -16.18
C TRP A 90 -6.58 18.02 -14.87
N LEU A 91 -7.54 17.79 -13.96
CA LEU A 91 -7.31 17.11 -12.70
C LEU A 91 -6.93 15.63 -12.88
N TYR A 92 -7.58 14.92 -13.80
CA TYR A 92 -7.22 13.55 -14.15
C TYR A 92 -5.78 13.44 -14.66
N ILE A 93 -5.33 14.38 -15.49
CA ILE A 93 -3.97 14.38 -16.04
C ILE A 93 -2.95 14.79 -14.97
N THR A 94 -3.19 15.88 -14.26
CA THR A 94 -2.19 16.46 -13.34
C THR A 94 -2.12 15.69 -12.02
N TYR A 95 -3.25 15.50 -11.34
CA TYR A 95 -3.30 14.75 -10.08
C TYR A 95 -3.28 13.23 -10.34
N GLY A 96 -4.14 12.75 -11.23
CA GLY A 96 -4.26 11.31 -11.51
C GLY A 96 -2.99 10.74 -12.15
N VAL A 97 -2.63 11.23 -13.34
CA VAL A 97 -1.51 10.67 -14.12
C VAL A 97 -0.17 11.13 -13.56
N MET A 98 0.11 12.45 -13.54
CA MET A 98 1.45 12.95 -13.21
C MET A 98 1.78 12.74 -11.73
N ALA A 99 0.93 13.18 -10.80
CA ALA A 99 1.20 13.02 -9.38
C ALA A 99 1.23 11.53 -8.98
N GLY A 100 0.26 10.74 -9.43
CA GLY A 100 0.24 9.29 -9.23
C GLY A 100 1.53 8.61 -9.70
N PHE A 101 1.95 8.86 -10.95
CA PHE A 101 3.16 8.27 -11.51
C PHE A 101 4.44 8.69 -10.76
N GLY A 102 4.57 9.97 -10.42
CA GLY A 102 5.70 10.51 -9.66
C GLY A 102 5.82 9.90 -8.26
N LEU A 103 4.69 9.75 -7.56
CA LEU A 103 4.62 9.06 -6.26
C LEU A 103 5.11 7.62 -6.36
N GLY A 104 4.69 6.89 -7.42
CA GLY A 104 5.11 5.51 -7.66
C GLY A 104 6.62 5.38 -7.88
N PHE A 105 7.21 6.27 -8.68
CA PHE A 105 8.66 6.34 -8.91
C PHE A 105 9.44 6.58 -7.62
N ALA A 106 9.00 7.55 -6.82
CA ALA A 106 9.67 7.86 -5.56
C ALA A 106 9.56 6.71 -4.56
N TYR A 107 8.40 6.02 -4.49
CA TYR A 107 8.11 5.01 -3.48
C TYR A 107 8.78 3.64 -3.73
N VAL A 108 9.01 3.24 -4.98
CA VAL A 108 9.65 1.93 -5.27
C VAL A 108 11.11 1.85 -4.80
N VAL A 109 11.82 2.98 -4.78
CA VAL A 109 13.23 3.05 -4.38
C VAL A 109 13.45 2.72 -2.90
N PRO A 110 12.79 3.38 -1.91
CA PRO A 110 12.95 3.02 -0.51
C PRO A 110 12.49 1.60 -0.22
N LEU A 111 11.42 1.15 -0.87
CA LEU A 111 10.88 -0.21 -0.69
C LEU A 111 11.85 -1.30 -1.20
N SER A 112 12.63 -1.00 -2.24
CA SER A 112 13.59 -1.95 -2.82
C SER A 112 14.99 -1.90 -2.20
N THR A 113 15.40 -0.77 -1.61
CA THR A 113 16.75 -0.55 -1.09
C THR A 113 16.89 -0.85 0.40
N ALA A 114 15.93 -0.44 1.22
CA ALA A 114 16.06 -0.52 2.66
C ALA A 114 15.99 -1.95 3.21
N PRO A 115 15.09 -2.85 2.74
CA PRO A 115 15.10 -4.25 3.16
C PRO A 115 16.41 -4.98 2.80
N LYS A 116 17.06 -4.59 1.69
CA LYS A 116 18.38 -5.12 1.29
C LYS A 116 19.50 -4.66 2.23
N SER A 117 19.37 -3.50 2.88
CA SER A 117 20.39 -2.96 3.78
C SER A 117 20.46 -3.70 5.12
N LEU A 118 19.37 -4.36 5.54
CA LEU A 118 19.29 -5.15 6.76
C LEU A 118 18.65 -6.53 6.47
N PRO A 119 19.40 -7.47 5.86
CA PRO A 119 18.86 -8.76 5.44
C PRO A 119 18.24 -9.59 6.58
N THR A 120 18.77 -9.47 7.80
CA THR A 120 18.26 -10.18 9.00
C THR A 120 16.97 -9.58 9.56
N LYS A 121 16.62 -8.34 9.17
CA LYS A 121 15.43 -7.61 9.64
C LYS A 121 14.59 -7.08 8.47
N SER A 122 14.64 -7.80 7.34
CA SER A 122 14.10 -7.34 6.07
C SER A 122 12.57 -7.12 6.11
N GLY A 123 11.84 -7.99 6.83
CA GLY A 123 10.40 -7.88 7.03
C GLY A 123 10.03 -6.73 7.94
N ALA A 124 10.70 -6.55 9.07
CA ALA A 124 10.45 -5.44 9.98
C ALA A 124 10.72 -4.08 9.31
N VAL A 125 11.80 -3.98 8.52
CA VAL A 125 12.13 -2.77 7.75
C VAL A 125 11.10 -2.49 6.66
N ALA A 126 10.70 -3.49 5.88
CA ALA A 126 9.64 -3.33 4.89
C ALA A 126 8.31 -2.92 5.55
N GLY A 127 7.98 -3.54 6.68
CA GLY A 127 6.82 -3.20 7.49
C GLY A 127 6.85 -1.76 7.99
N PHE A 128 8.01 -1.28 8.46
CA PHE A 128 8.18 0.10 8.89
C PHE A 128 8.00 1.11 7.75
N ILE A 129 8.58 0.86 6.58
CA ILE A 129 8.48 1.76 5.42
C ILE A 129 7.03 1.82 4.92
N THR A 130 6.39 0.67 4.80
CA THR A 130 4.98 0.60 4.40
C THR A 130 4.08 1.23 5.47
N MET A 131 4.42 1.15 6.76
CA MET A 131 3.71 1.89 7.82
C MET A 131 3.86 3.40 7.63
N CYS A 132 5.05 3.92 7.36
CA CYS A 132 5.27 5.34 7.09
C CYS A 132 4.41 5.84 5.93
N PHE A 133 4.23 5.04 4.87
CA PHE A 133 3.29 5.34 3.78
C PHE A 133 1.85 5.47 4.26
N GLY A 134 1.38 4.54 5.10
CA GLY A 134 0.03 4.63 5.69
C GLY A 134 -0.16 5.83 6.61
N LEU A 135 0.87 6.19 7.39
CA LEU A 135 0.85 7.34 8.30
C LEU A 135 0.97 8.69 7.58
N GLY A 136 1.37 8.71 6.31
CA GLY A 136 1.55 9.94 5.54
C GLY A 136 0.32 10.84 5.53
N ASN A 137 -0.87 10.27 5.33
CA ASN A 137 -2.12 11.05 5.37
C ASN A 137 -2.49 11.53 6.77
N LEU A 138 -2.21 10.75 7.82
CA LEU A 138 -2.49 11.19 9.18
C LEU A 138 -1.63 12.41 9.54
N VAL A 139 -0.32 12.33 9.25
CA VAL A 139 0.64 13.39 9.59
C VAL A 139 0.49 14.61 8.70
N LEU A 140 0.52 14.42 7.38
CA LEU A 140 0.49 15.53 6.41
C LEU A 140 -0.94 15.94 6.07
N GLY A 141 -1.83 14.99 5.79
CA GLY A 141 -3.24 15.27 5.46
C GLY A 141 -3.99 15.91 6.63
N THR A 142 -4.24 15.15 7.69
CA THR A 142 -5.13 15.57 8.78
C THR A 142 -4.55 16.73 9.60
N PHE A 143 -3.26 16.70 9.98
CA PHE A 143 -2.71 17.72 10.88
C PHE A 143 -2.21 18.99 10.17
N VAL A 144 -1.85 18.91 8.90
CA VAL A 144 -1.29 20.04 8.14
C VAL A 144 -2.26 20.50 7.06
N LEU A 145 -2.60 19.64 6.10
CA LEU A 145 -3.38 20.04 4.92
C LEU A 145 -4.82 20.43 5.27
N ALA A 146 -5.48 19.76 6.22
CA ALA A 146 -6.85 20.12 6.62
C ALA A 146 -6.93 21.58 7.11
N ARG A 147 -5.98 22.02 7.94
CA ARG A 147 -5.91 23.41 8.42
C ARG A 147 -5.63 24.42 7.30
N VAL A 148 -4.79 24.03 6.34
CA VAL A 148 -4.47 24.87 5.18
C VAL A 148 -5.68 25.00 4.25
N ILE A 149 -6.46 23.92 4.08
CA ILE A 149 -7.69 23.94 3.29
C ILE A 149 -8.71 24.88 3.94
N GLU A 150 -8.89 24.83 5.26
CA GLU A 150 -9.81 25.71 5.98
C GLU A 150 -9.41 27.19 5.91
N GLY A 151 -8.11 27.51 6.02
CA GLY A 151 -7.63 28.89 6.04
C GLY A 151 -7.38 29.52 4.66
N SER A 152 -6.83 28.76 3.71
CA SER A 152 -6.30 29.27 2.43
C SER A 152 -6.79 28.50 1.20
N GLY A 153 -7.73 27.57 1.38
CA GLY A 153 -8.34 26.80 0.30
C GLY A 153 -7.51 25.62 -0.21
N TRP A 154 -8.15 24.82 -1.06
CA TRP A 154 -7.56 23.57 -1.59
C TRP A 154 -6.37 23.80 -2.54
N LYS A 155 -6.35 24.93 -3.27
CA LYS A 155 -5.25 25.29 -4.18
C LYS A 155 -3.92 25.43 -3.42
N SER A 156 -3.95 26.17 -2.31
CA SER A 156 -2.79 26.37 -1.43
C SER A 156 -2.31 25.06 -0.80
N ALA A 157 -3.24 24.17 -0.43
CA ALA A 157 -2.90 22.85 0.12
C ALA A 157 -2.21 21.94 -0.91
N LEU A 158 -2.63 21.96 -2.19
CA LEU A 158 -1.95 21.24 -3.27
C LEU A 158 -0.55 21.80 -3.54
N GLN A 159 -0.39 23.12 -3.53
CA GLN A 159 0.92 23.77 -3.69
C GLN A 159 1.87 23.42 -2.54
N LEU A 160 1.37 23.42 -1.30
CA LEU A 160 2.15 22.98 -0.14
C LEU A 160 2.55 21.51 -0.27
N THR A 161 1.63 20.65 -0.71
CA THR A 161 1.90 19.23 -0.96
C THR A 161 3.01 19.06 -2.00
N ALA A 162 2.96 19.83 -3.10
CA ALA A 162 4.00 19.84 -4.11
C ALA A 162 5.37 20.24 -3.54
N CYS A 163 5.43 21.32 -2.76
CA CYS A 163 6.66 21.79 -2.11
C CYS A 163 7.24 20.75 -1.15
N ILE A 164 6.41 20.19 -0.25
CA ILE A 164 6.84 19.17 0.71
C ILE A 164 7.37 17.94 -0.04
N PHE A 165 6.62 17.46 -1.04
CA PHE A 165 7.00 16.28 -1.81
C PHE A 165 8.32 16.50 -2.56
N LEU A 166 8.51 17.67 -3.17
CA LEU A 166 9.75 18.02 -3.87
C LEU A 166 10.94 18.10 -2.91
N ILE A 167 10.80 18.81 -1.79
CA ILE A 167 11.89 18.98 -0.81
C ILE A 167 12.28 17.62 -0.23
N VAL A 168 11.30 16.82 0.18
CA VAL A 168 11.56 15.51 0.78
C VAL A 168 12.23 14.58 -0.20
N THR A 169 11.76 14.51 -1.45
CA THR A 169 12.36 13.63 -2.47
C THR A 169 13.77 14.07 -2.85
N LEU A 170 14.00 15.37 -3.06
CA LEU A 170 15.33 15.91 -3.37
C LEU A 170 16.31 15.70 -2.21
N ALA A 171 15.92 16.03 -0.96
CA ALA A 171 16.76 15.85 0.22
C ALA A 171 17.07 14.37 0.47
N SER A 172 16.07 13.51 0.37
CA SER A 172 16.21 12.07 0.65
C SER A 172 17.08 11.37 -0.40
N ALA A 173 17.08 11.85 -1.63
CA ALA A 173 17.90 11.30 -2.71
C ALA A 173 19.42 11.47 -2.51
N PHE A 174 19.86 12.39 -1.65
CA PHE A 174 21.27 12.49 -1.25
C PHE A 174 21.68 11.37 -0.28
N PHE A 175 20.74 10.87 0.51
CA PHE A 175 20.99 9.82 1.51
C PHE A 175 20.80 8.41 0.95
N VAL A 176 20.01 8.26 -0.11
CA VAL A 176 19.92 7.01 -0.88
C VAL A 176 21.16 6.94 -1.78
N ARG A 177 22.25 6.39 -1.24
CA ARG A 177 23.51 6.27 -1.97
C ARG A 177 23.27 5.59 -3.33
N PRO A 178 23.60 6.25 -4.45
CA PRO A 178 23.62 5.58 -5.73
C PRO A 178 24.74 4.54 -5.70
N ARG A 179 24.38 3.25 -5.75
CA ARG A 179 25.33 2.25 -6.27
C ARG A 179 25.39 2.47 -7.78
N LEU A 180 26.21 3.40 -8.23
CA LEU A 180 26.60 3.47 -9.63
C LEU A 180 27.52 2.27 -9.90
N PRO A 181 27.27 1.47 -10.94
CA PRO A 181 28.22 0.46 -11.36
C PRO A 181 29.56 1.13 -11.68
N GLY A 182 30.59 0.88 -10.86
CA GLY A 182 31.97 1.26 -11.16
C GLY A 182 32.58 2.49 -10.45
N GLN A 183 31.94 3.12 -9.46
CA GLN A 183 32.50 4.32 -8.80
C GLN A 183 33.24 4.10 -7.46
N ASP A 184 33.25 2.88 -6.91
CA ASP A 184 34.08 2.56 -5.75
C ASP A 184 35.25 1.66 -6.17
N ALA A 185 36.46 2.21 -6.23
CA ALA A 185 37.68 1.43 -6.48
C ALA A 185 37.96 0.39 -5.37
N ASN A 186 37.33 0.55 -4.20
CA ASN A 186 37.52 -0.31 -3.01
C ASN A 186 36.24 -0.95 -2.46
N ALA A 187 35.07 -0.76 -3.10
CA ALA A 187 33.91 -1.59 -2.77
C ALA A 187 33.91 -2.82 -3.68
N PRO A 188 33.39 -3.98 -3.24
CA PRO A 188 33.30 -5.13 -4.12
C PRO A 188 32.52 -4.68 -5.35
N LYS A 189 33.17 -4.70 -6.51
CA LYS A 189 32.51 -4.65 -7.82
C LYS A 189 31.24 -5.47 -7.67
N GLN A 190 30.10 -4.93 -8.10
CA GLN A 190 28.86 -5.69 -8.22
C GLN A 190 29.24 -7.05 -8.81
N THR A 191 29.32 -8.06 -7.96
CA THR A 191 29.80 -9.35 -8.41
C THR A 191 28.77 -9.74 -9.44
N SER A 192 29.23 -10.18 -10.60
CA SER A 192 28.44 -10.86 -11.63
C SER A 192 27.65 -12.09 -11.12
N ASN A 193 27.55 -12.27 -9.80
CA ASN A 193 26.97 -13.38 -9.04
C ASN A 193 25.74 -13.00 -8.20
N GLU A 194 25.21 -11.76 -8.24
CA GLU A 194 23.88 -11.52 -7.63
C GLU A 194 22.81 -12.24 -8.45
N TRP A 195 22.30 -13.36 -7.91
CA TRP A 195 21.24 -14.14 -8.53
C TRP A 195 19.89 -13.39 -8.47
N GLY A 196 19.06 -13.60 -9.47
CA GLY A 196 17.68 -13.14 -9.44
C GLY A 196 16.96 -13.36 -10.76
N TYR A 197 15.68 -13.71 -10.65
CA TYR A 197 14.79 -13.93 -11.77
C TYR A 197 14.45 -12.59 -12.40
N SER A 198 14.60 -12.50 -13.71
CA SER A 198 13.94 -11.46 -14.48
C SER A 198 12.43 -11.56 -14.33
N MET A 199 11.73 -10.45 -14.60
CA MET A 199 10.26 -10.41 -14.57
C MET A 199 9.62 -11.50 -15.43
N LYS A 200 10.14 -11.73 -16.65
CA LYS A 200 9.64 -12.77 -17.55
C LYS A 200 9.82 -14.16 -16.92
N GLN A 201 10.98 -14.44 -16.33
CA GLN A 201 11.23 -15.72 -15.66
C GLN A 201 10.33 -15.89 -14.42
N MET A 202 10.15 -14.83 -13.62
CA MET A 202 9.26 -14.84 -12.45
C MET A 202 7.82 -15.23 -12.85
N LEU A 203 7.27 -14.61 -13.90
CA LEU A 203 5.93 -14.90 -14.43
C LEU A 203 5.78 -16.34 -14.94
N CYS A 204 6.87 -16.97 -15.38
CA CYS A 204 6.88 -18.36 -15.81
C CYS A 204 6.98 -19.37 -14.65
N THR A 205 7.19 -18.92 -13.41
CA THR A 205 7.25 -19.84 -12.26
C THR A 205 5.86 -20.13 -11.68
N SER A 206 5.61 -21.40 -11.34
CA SER A 206 4.39 -21.78 -10.59
C SER A 206 4.35 -21.12 -9.21
N THR A 207 5.51 -20.94 -8.56
CA THR A 207 5.62 -20.23 -7.28
C THR A 207 5.00 -18.84 -7.33
N PHE A 208 5.24 -18.07 -8.40
CA PHE A 208 4.68 -16.73 -8.54
C PHE A 208 3.15 -16.74 -8.55
N TRP A 209 2.53 -17.66 -9.28
CA TRP A 209 1.07 -17.74 -9.36
C TRP A 209 0.43 -18.25 -8.08
N ILE A 210 1.02 -19.26 -7.43
CA ILE A 210 0.55 -19.76 -6.12
C ILE A 210 0.63 -18.62 -5.08
N TYR A 211 1.75 -17.90 -5.08
CA TYR A 211 1.94 -16.72 -4.23
C TYR A 211 0.95 -15.59 -4.55
N THR A 212 0.67 -15.35 -5.84
CA THR A 212 -0.29 -14.34 -6.30
C THR A 212 -1.70 -14.64 -5.79
N VAL A 213 -2.13 -15.90 -5.87
CA VAL A 213 -3.42 -16.33 -5.30
C VAL A 213 -3.45 -16.11 -3.79
N TRP A 214 -2.38 -16.47 -3.06
CA TRP A 214 -2.28 -16.20 -1.62
C TRP A 214 -2.49 -14.72 -1.30
N ILE A 215 -1.73 -13.82 -1.95
CA ILE A 215 -1.77 -12.39 -1.62
C ILE A 215 -3.07 -11.72 -2.05
N VAL A 216 -3.59 -12.02 -3.25
CA VAL A 216 -4.85 -11.44 -3.75
C VAL A 216 -6.03 -11.84 -2.86
N SER A 217 -6.12 -13.12 -2.50
CA SER A 217 -7.23 -13.61 -1.66
C SER A 217 -7.18 -13.03 -0.25
N CYS A 218 -6.00 -12.93 0.35
CA CYS A 218 -5.85 -12.29 1.66
C CYS A 218 -6.11 -10.77 1.59
N GLN A 219 -5.68 -10.10 0.53
CA GLN A 219 -5.96 -8.67 0.33
C GLN A 219 -7.45 -8.40 0.12
N ALA A 220 -8.13 -9.25 -0.65
CA ALA A 220 -9.58 -9.16 -0.88
C ALA A 220 -10.35 -9.22 0.44
N GLY A 221 -10.04 -10.18 1.31
CA GLY A 221 -10.68 -10.28 2.63
C GLY A 221 -10.48 -9.05 3.52
N GLY A 222 -9.32 -8.39 3.44
CA GLY A 222 -9.00 -7.23 4.29
C GLY A 222 -9.59 -5.93 3.76
N LEU A 223 -9.51 -5.72 2.44
CA LEU A 223 -10.10 -4.57 1.76
C LEU A 223 -11.64 -4.60 1.83
N MET A 224 -12.23 -5.79 1.84
CA MET A 224 -13.66 -5.98 2.09
C MET A 224 -14.10 -5.37 3.42
N VAL A 225 -13.36 -5.61 4.51
CA VAL A 225 -13.68 -5.04 5.84
C VAL A 225 -13.56 -3.53 5.82
N ILE A 226 -12.52 -2.98 5.19
CA ILE A 226 -12.32 -1.52 5.09
C ILE A 226 -13.54 -0.83 4.45
N GLY A 227 -14.12 -1.43 3.41
CA GLY A 227 -15.26 -0.84 2.71
C GLY A 227 -16.60 -0.92 3.46
N HIS A 228 -16.76 -1.92 4.34
CA HIS A 228 -18.09 -2.31 4.85
C HIS A 228 -18.22 -2.30 6.37
N ILE A 229 -17.14 -2.10 7.13
CA ILE A 229 -17.16 -2.16 8.60
C ILE A 229 -18.07 -1.10 9.24
N VAL A 230 -18.10 0.13 8.71
CA VAL A 230 -18.93 1.22 9.27
C VAL A 230 -20.42 0.97 8.99
N PRO A 231 -20.86 0.73 7.73
CA PRO A 231 -22.25 0.35 7.45
C PRO A 231 -22.71 -0.87 8.24
N PHE A 232 -21.87 -1.90 8.35
CA PHE A 232 -22.18 -3.10 9.13
C PHE A 232 -22.40 -2.79 10.61
N ALA A 233 -21.51 -2.01 11.23
CA ALA A 233 -21.64 -1.63 12.63
C ALA A 233 -22.96 -0.89 12.89
N GLN A 234 -23.35 0.03 11.99
CA GLN A 234 -24.61 0.77 12.09
C GLN A 234 -25.84 -0.14 11.97
N GLU A 235 -25.80 -1.13 11.09
CA GLU A 235 -26.88 -2.12 10.93
C GLU A 235 -27.08 -2.97 12.18
N VAL A 236 -26.00 -3.30 12.89
CA VAL A 236 -26.04 -4.01 14.16
C VAL A 236 -26.46 -3.09 15.33
N GLY A 237 -26.76 -1.82 15.06
CA GLY A 237 -27.23 -0.85 16.06
C GLY A 237 -26.11 -0.08 16.77
N ILE A 238 -24.87 -0.16 16.29
CA ILE A 238 -23.76 0.64 16.83
C ILE A 238 -23.87 2.06 16.26
N VAL A 239 -23.97 3.04 17.15
CA VAL A 239 -24.00 4.47 16.81
C VAL A 239 -22.84 4.87 15.89
N ALA A 240 -23.13 5.73 14.92
CA ALA A 240 -22.18 6.19 13.89
C ALA A 240 -20.83 6.66 14.44
N ALA A 241 -20.82 7.40 15.55
CA ALA A 241 -19.58 7.86 16.19
C ALA A 241 -18.69 6.69 16.67
N ALA A 242 -19.28 5.65 17.25
CA ALA A 242 -18.55 4.46 17.67
C ALA A 242 -18.08 3.62 16.46
N ALA A 243 -18.90 3.50 15.42
CA ALA A 243 -18.49 2.83 14.18
C ALA A 243 -17.28 3.54 13.51
N ALA A 244 -17.29 4.88 13.48
CA ALA A 244 -16.17 5.68 12.98
C ALA A 244 -14.91 5.50 13.85
N LEU A 245 -15.07 5.45 15.19
CA LEU A 245 -13.97 5.15 16.11
C LEU A 245 -13.36 3.77 15.83
N ALA A 246 -14.18 2.74 15.61
CA ALA A 246 -13.69 1.40 15.27
C ALA A 246 -12.90 1.39 13.95
N MET A 247 -13.32 2.16 12.95
CA MET A 247 -12.56 2.33 11.69
C MET A 247 -11.23 3.09 11.91
N GLY A 248 -11.20 4.06 12.82
CA GLY A 248 -9.97 4.73 13.25
C GLY A 248 -8.99 3.76 13.89
N ILE A 249 -9.48 2.92 14.81
CA ILE A 249 -8.70 1.86 15.46
C ILE A 249 -8.19 0.84 14.43
N PHE A 250 -9.04 0.40 13.50
CA PHE A 250 -8.66 -0.47 12.39
C PHE A 250 -7.49 0.12 11.59
N SER A 251 -7.57 1.42 11.25
CA SER A 251 -6.53 2.09 10.46
C SER A 251 -5.19 2.16 11.20
N ALA A 252 -5.22 2.43 12.51
CA ALA A 252 -4.03 2.44 13.36
C ALA A 252 -3.43 1.02 13.50
N ALA A 253 -4.27 0.02 13.78
CA ALA A 253 -3.87 -1.38 13.89
C ALA A 253 -3.29 -1.92 12.58
N ASN A 254 -3.83 -1.53 11.42
CA ASN A 254 -3.32 -1.89 10.10
C ASN A 254 -1.92 -1.30 9.85
N SER A 255 -1.70 -0.06 10.27
CA SER A 255 -0.40 0.59 10.16
C SER A 255 0.64 -0.08 11.07
N LEU A 256 0.29 -0.32 12.34
CA LEU A 256 1.17 -0.98 13.32
C LEU A 256 1.40 -2.47 13.02
N GLY A 257 0.42 -3.14 12.41
CA GLY A 257 0.51 -4.54 12.01
C GLY A 257 1.61 -4.83 11.00
N ARG A 258 1.95 -3.84 10.14
CA ARG A 258 3.00 -3.95 9.13
C ARG A 258 4.36 -4.32 9.75
N PRO A 259 4.97 -3.51 10.65
CA PRO A 259 6.22 -3.88 11.28
C PRO A 259 6.08 -5.10 12.21
N LEU A 260 4.95 -5.28 12.90
CA LEU A 260 4.74 -6.42 13.81
C LEU A 260 4.81 -7.76 13.09
N ILE A 261 4.04 -7.93 12.01
CA ILE A 261 4.08 -9.14 11.20
C ILE A 261 5.40 -9.23 10.42
N GLY A 262 6.00 -8.11 10.04
CA GLY A 262 7.37 -8.07 9.51
C GLY A 262 8.40 -8.69 10.47
N MET A 263 8.30 -8.41 11.77
CA MET A 263 9.15 -9.02 12.79
C MET A 263 8.87 -10.52 12.97
N VAL A 264 7.60 -10.95 12.86
CA VAL A 264 7.24 -12.37 12.85
C VAL A 264 7.86 -13.07 11.64
N PHE A 265 7.86 -12.43 10.47
CA PHE A 265 8.52 -12.94 9.26
C PHE A 265 10.01 -13.13 9.46
N ASP A 266 10.69 -12.14 10.05
CA ASP A 266 12.13 -12.23 10.28
C ASP A 266 12.50 -13.31 11.30
N ARG A 267 11.69 -13.51 12.35
CA ARG A 267 11.98 -14.49 13.42
C ARG A 267 11.54 -15.91 13.10
N CYS A 268 10.33 -16.09 12.57
CA CYS A 268 9.69 -17.39 12.38
C CYS A 268 9.72 -17.84 10.90
N GLY A 269 10.14 -16.96 10.01
CA GLY A 269 10.25 -17.23 8.58
C GLY A 269 8.93 -17.10 7.81
N HIS A 270 9.08 -17.13 6.48
CA HIS A 270 7.97 -16.97 5.54
C HIS A 270 6.83 -17.99 5.71
N ARG A 271 7.12 -19.29 5.86
CA ARG A 271 6.06 -20.32 5.95
C ARG A 271 5.14 -20.09 7.14
N PHE A 272 5.72 -19.81 8.31
CA PHE A 272 4.95 -19.51 9.51
C PHE A 272 4.11 -18.25 9.32
N SER A 273 4.70 -17.19 8.77
CA SER A 273 4.00 -15.91 8.58
C SER A 273 2.86 -16.01 7.56
N MET A 274 3.09 -16.71 6.44
CA MET A 274 2.08 -16.94 5.40
C MET A 274 0.93 -17.83 5.86
N PHE A 275 1.12 -18.61 6.93
CA PHE A 275 0.08 -19.43 7.57
C PHE A 275 -0.66 -18.65 8.67
N ILE A 276 0.09 -18.02 9.59
CA ILE A 276 -0.47 -17.39 10.79
C ILE A 276 -1.31 -16.16 10.43
N THR A 277 -0.89 -15.39 9.44
CA THR A 277 -1.59 -14.17 9.00
C THR A 277 -3.01 -14.45 8.51
N PRO A 278 -3.25 -15.32 7.51
CA PRO A 278 -4.62 -15.65 7.10
C PRO A 278 -5.41 -16.40 8.18
N LEU A 279 -4.77 -17.24 9.01
CA LEU A 279 -5.45 -17.95 10.10
C LEU A 279 -6.09 -16.96 11.10
N PHE A 280 -5.30 -16.03 11.63
CA PHE A 280 -5.82 -15.01 12.56
C PHE A 280 -6.79 -14.07 11.87
N MET A 281 -6.59 -13.76 10.59
CA MET A 281 -7.51 -12.95 9.82
C MET A 281 -8.90 -13.60 9.70
N MET A 282 -8.98 -14.93 9.52
CA MET A 282 -10.25 -15.66 9.55
C MET A 282 -10.93 -15.57 10.93
N VAL A 283 -10.17 -15.67 12.02
CA VAL A 283 -10.69 -15.48 13.38
C VAL A 283 -11.26 -14.07 13.55
N GLY A 284 -10.53 -13.05 13.10
CA GLY A 284 -11.00 -11.66 13.15
C GLY A 284 -12.27 -11.44 12.33
N LEU A 285 -12.36 -12.02 11.13
CA LEU A 285 -13.57 -11.97 10.29
C LEU A 285 -14.76 -12.69 10.95
N ALA A 286 -14.53 -13.82 11.62
CA ALA A 286 -15.58 -14.53 12.35
C ALA A 286 -16.08 -13.73 13.57
N ILE A 287 -15.17 -13.09 14.31
CA ILE A 287 -15.54 -12.17 15.39
C ILE A 287 -16.33 -10.98 14.85
N LEU A 288 -15.96 -10.43 13.69
CA LEU A 288 -16.73 -9.36 13.05
C LEU A 288 -18.14 -9.85 12.69
N GLY A 289 -18.26 -10.95 11.95
CA GLY A 289 -19.55 -11.44 11.45
C GLY A 289 -20.52 -11.92 12.53
N TRP A 290 -20.05 -12.71 13.50
CA TRP A 290 -20.90 -13.30 14.54
C TRP A 290 -20.70 -12.71 15.93
N GLY A 291 -19.50 -12.26 16.27
CA GLY A 291 -19.23 -11.66 17.57
C GLY A 291 -19.84 -10.26 17.71
N THR A 292 -19.80 -9.44 16.66
CA THR A 292 -20.35 -8.07 16.71
C THR A 292 -21.85 -8.04 17.01
N PRO A 293 -22.71 -8.86 16.37
CA PRO A 293 -24.12 -8.93 16.72
C PRO A 293 -24.40 -9.39 18.15
N LEU A 294 -23.54 -10.26 18.71
CA LEU A 294 -23.74 -10.83 20.05
C LEU A 294 -23.21 -9.94 21.19
N PHE A 295 -22.08 -9.28 20.97
CA PHE A 295 -21.33 -8.57 22.01
C PHE A 295 -21.15 -7.07 21.71
N GLY A 296 -21.65 -6.58 20.57
CA GLY A 296 -21.62 -5.17 20.19
C GLY A 296 -20.22 -4.62 19.94
N PHE A 297 -19.98 -3.40 20.41
CA PHE A 297 -18.77 -2.61 20.12
C PHE A 297 -17.44 -3.29 20.53
N PRO A 298 -17.30 -3.95 21.70
CA PRO A 298 -16.07 -4.68 22.04
C PRO A 298 -15.68 -5.75 21.01
N ALA A 299 -16.63 -6.53 20.51
CA ALA A 299 -16.35 -7.54 19.49
C ALA A 299 -16.03 -6.91 18.13
N LEU A 300 -16.71 -5.82 17.76
CA LEU A 300 -16.36 -5.04 16.57
C LEU A 300 -14.88 -4.63 16.61
N VAL A 301 -14.44 -4.03 17.72
CA VAL A 301 -13.05 -3.57 17.88
C VAL A 301 -12.08 -4.74 17.89
N ALA A 302 -12.37 -5.83 18.61
CA ALA A 302 -11.50 -7.00 18.65
C ALA A 302 -11.30 -7.62 17.27
N GLY A 303 -12.40 -7.86 16.54
CA GLY A 303 -12.35 -8.39 15.18
C GLY A 303 -11.63 -7.44 14.21
N ALA A 304 -11.93 -6.14 14.29
CA ALA A 304 -11.30 -5.11 13.48
C ALA A 304 -9.78 -5.05 13.67
N VAL A 305 -9.30 -5.06 14.91
CA VAL A 305 -7.86 -5.02 15.23
C VAL A 305 -7.14 -6.25 14.69
N ILE A 306 -7.71 -7.44 14.87
CA ILE A 306 -7.10 -8.69 14.39
C ILE A 306 -6.98 -8.68 12.87
N VAL A 307 -8.08 -8.37 12.17
CA VAL A 307 -8.08 -8.28 10.70
C VAL A 307 -7.10 -7.22 10.22
N ALA A 308 -7.10 -6.05 10.84
CA ALA A 308 -6.24 -4.94 10.49
C ALA A 308 -4.75 -5.31 10.60
N ILE A 309 -4.33 -5.90 11.73
CA ILE A 309 -2.94 -6.32 11.94
C ILE A 309 -2.52 -7.32 10.86
N CYS A 310 -3.36 -8.32 10.58
CA CYS A 310 -3.07 -9.35 9.60
C CYS A 310 -3.00 -8.76 8.18
N PHE A 311 -3.97 -7.91 7.82
CA PHE A 311 -4.03 -7.26 6.52
C PHE A 311 -2.80 -6.37 6.27
N GLY A 312 -2.42 -5.56 7.25
CA GLY A 312 -1.19 -4.75 7.19
C GLY A 312 0.05 -5.62 7.01
N GLY A 313 0.11 -6.74 7.74
CA GLY A 313 1.21 -7.68 7.67
C GLY A 313 1.47 -8.30 6.30
N ILE A 314 0.43 -8.48 5.47
CA ILE A 314 0.57 -9.01 4.10
C ILE A 314 1.52 -8.15 3.27
N PHE A 315 1.44 -6.82 3.39
CA PHE A 315 2.34 -5.89 2.69
C PHE A 315 3.79 -6.02 3.17
N ALA A 316 3.98 -6.25 4.47
CA ALA A 316 5.31 -6.42 5.06
C ALA A 316 5.95 -7.76 4.71
N ILE A 317 5.15 -8.82 4.48
CA ILE A 317 5.63 -10.13 4.03
C ILE A 317 6.01 -10.10 2.54
N ASN A 318 5.21 -9.43 1.71
CA ASN A 318 5.40 -9.35 0.25
C ASN A 318 6.83 -8.95 -0.14
N VAL A 319 7.29 -7.84 0.45
CA VAL A 319 8.57 -7.20 0.11
C VAL A 319 9.77 -8.15 0.30
N PRO A 320 10.04 -8.72 1.49
CA PRO A 320 11.14 -9.66 1.69
C PRO A 320 10.91 -11.02 1.03
N LEU A 321 9.65 -11.43 0.78
CA LEU A 321 9.38 -12.70 0.10
C LEU A 321 9.83 -12.66 -1.36
N ILE A 322 9.57 -11.57 -2.07
CA ILE A 322 10.07 -11.38 -3.44
C ILE A 322 11.60 -11.42 -3.47
N LEU A 323 12.26 -10.76 -2.52
CA LEU A 323 13.72 -10.75 -2.42
C LEU A 323 14.26 -12.17 -2.20
N LYS A 324 13.58 -12.95 -1.34
CA LYS A 324 13.97 -14.31 -0.99
C LYS A 324 13.76 -15.32 -2.12
N PHE A 325 12.67 -15.21 -2.87
CA PHE A 325 12.30 -16.18 -3.90
C PHE A 325 12.86 -15.85 -5.27
N PHE A 326 12.88 -14.57 -5.63
CA PHE A 326 13.23 -14.12 -6.97
C PHE A 326 14.56 -13.37 -7.00
N GLY A 327 15.25 -13.23 -5.87
CA GLY A 327 16.62 -12.73 -5.78
C GLY A 327 16.73 -11.21 -5.85
N ALA A 328 17.98 -10.73 -5.72
CA ALA A 328 18.28 -9.30 -5.57
C ALA A 328 18.40 -8.55 -6.90
N ARG A 329 18.77 -9.26 -7.99
CA ARG A 329 19.16 -8.67 -9.27
C ARG A 329 18.07 -7.81 -9.91
N HIS A 330 16.85 -8.32 -10.05
CA HIS A 330 15.71 -7.61 -10.65
C HIS A 330 14.63 -7.28 -9.63
N TYR A 331 15.05 -7.10 -8.37
CA TYR A 331 14.15 -7.00 -7.23
C TYR A 331 13.14 -5.86 -7.35
N ALA A 332 13.59 -4.67 -7.75
CA ALA A 332 12.72 -3.49 -7.83
C ALA A 332 11.65 -3.64 -8.94
N ALA A 333 12.03 -4.18 -10.10
CA ALA A 333 11.09 -4.48 -11.18
C ALA A 333 10.05 -5.53 -10.75
N ASN A 334 10.47 -6.59 -10.07
CA ASN A 334 9.58 -7.64 -9.57
C ASN A 334 8.64 -7.11 -8.48
N LEU A 335 9.12 -6.24 -7.58
CA LEU A 335 8.28 -5.54 -6.61
C LEU A 335 7.23 -4.66 -7.28
N GLY A 336 7.63 -3.92 -8.30
CA GLY A 336 6.72 -3.06 -9.06
C GLY A 336 5.63 -3.85 -9.77
N LEU A 337 5.94 -5.01 -10.35
CA LEU A 337 4.94 -5.93 -10.91
C LEU A 337 3.93 -6.38 -9.85
N GLN A 338 4.44 -6.74 -8.68
CA GLN A 338 3.59 -7.23 -7.61
C GLN A 338 2.58 -6.15 -7.19
N GLY A 339 2.93 -4.86 -7.23
CA GLY A 339 2.01 -3.77 -6.92
C GLY A 339 0.63 -3.87 -7.60
N PHE A 340 0.53 -4.51 -8.78
CA PHE A 340 -0.74 -4.76 -9.47
C PHE A 340 -1.67 -5.75 -8.74
N THR A 341 -1.18 -6.64 -7.87
CA THR A 341 -2.07 -7.57 -7.15
C THR A 341 -2.98 -6.84 -6.16
N VAL A 342 -2.53 -5.69 -5.63
CA VAL A 342 -3.32 -4.85 -4.72
C VAL A 342 -4.57 -4.33 -5.42
N PHE A 343 -4.44 -3.98 -6.70
CA PHE A 343 -5.57 -3.60 -7.52
C PHE A 343 -6.58 -4.76 -7.66
N LEU A 344 -6.09 -5.99 -7.91
CA LEU A 344 -6.98 -7.17 -7.99
C LEU A 344 -7.72 -7.42 -6.67
N GLY A 345 -7.01 -7.42 -5.54
CA GLY A 345 -7.63 -7.60 -4.22
C GLY A 345 -8.66 -6.52 -3.89
N GLY A 346 -8.34 -5.26 -4.20
CA GLY A 346 -9.21 -4.10 -3.96
C GLY A 346 -10.39 -4.01 -4.92
N PHE A 347 -10.28 -4.57 -6.12
CA PHE A 347 -11.39 -4.67 -7.06
C PHE A 347 -12.36 -5.78 -6.64
N PHE A 348 -11.88 -7.00 -6.40
CA PHE A 348 -12.75 -8.14 -6.13
C PHE A 348 -13.36 -8.12 -4.71
N GLY A 349 -12.58 -7.81 -3.67
CA GLY A 349 -13.03 -7.96 -2.27
C GLY A 349 -14.26 -7.14 -1.92
N PRO A 350 -14.20 -5.79 -1.96
CA PRO A 350 -15.34 -4.93 -1.65
C PRO A 350 -16.55 -5.12 -2.57
N GLN A 351 -16.33 -5.41 -3.86
CA GLN A 351 -17.40 -5.61 -4.84
C GLN A 351 -18.20 -6.88 -4.53
N ILE A 352 -17.51 -7.99 -4.26
CA ILE A 352 -18.18 -9.25 -3.88
C ILE A 352 -19.03 -9.04 -2.63
N ALA A 353 -18.50 -8.39 -1.59
CA ALA A 353 -19.29 -8.09 -0.39
C ALA A 353 -20.49 -7.18 -0.66
N GLY A 354 -20.33 -6.15 -1.49
CA GLY A 354 -21.43 -5.27 -1.87
C GLY A 354 -22.54 -6.02 -2.60
N MET A 355 -22.20 -6.89 -3.56
CA MET A 355 -23.16 -7.71 -4.29
C MET A 355 -23.89 -8.69 -3.37
N VAL A 356 -23.16 -9.33 -2.45
CA VAL A 356 -23.74 -10.26 -1.49
C VAL A 356 -24.72 -9.53 -0.60
N LYS A 357 -24.33 -8.39 -0.02
CA LYS A 357 -25.20 -7.55 0.78
C LYS A 357 -26.45 -7.12 0.02
N ALA A 358 -26.32 -6.73 -1.25
CA ALA A 358 -27.44 -6.30 -2.08
C ALA A 358 -28.46 -7.44 -2.34
N GLN A 359 -28.00 -8.69 -2.41
CA GLN A 359 -28.85 -9.85 -2.66
C GLN A 359 -29.43 -10.47 -1.39
N THR A 360 -28.63 -10.56 -0.33
CA THR A 360 -29.03 -11.22 0.93
C THR A 360 -29.66 -10.28 1.93
N GLY A 361 -29.42 -8.97 1.81
CA GLY A 361 -29.87 -7.99 2.79
C GLY A 361 -29.09 -8.03 4.12
N GLU A 362 -28.03 -8.85 4.24
CA GLU A 362 -27.25 -9.01 5.48
C GLU A 362 -25.73 -9.02 5.23
N TYR A 363 -24.96 -8.34 6.09
CA TYR A 363 -23.49 -8.32 5.99
C TYR A 363 -22.81 -9.59 6.49
N THR A 364 -23.46 -10.40 7.32
CA THR A 364 -22.89 -11.64 7.88
C THR A 364 -22.38 -12.56 6.77
N TYR A 365 -23.13 -12.71 5.68
CA TYR A 365 -22.71 -13.50 4.51
C TYR A 365 -21.49 -12.92 3.78
N SER A 366 -21.28 -11.60 3.82
CA SER A 366 -20.07 -10.99 3.27
C SER A 366 -18.84 -11.40 4.08
N PHE A 367 -18.94 -11.46 5.42
CA PHE A 367 -17.85 -11.96 6.26
C PHE A 367 -17.57 -13.45 6.03
N VAL A 368 -18.60 -14.27 5.82
CA VAL A 368 -18.44 -15.69 5.43
C VAL A 368 -17.63 -15.82 4.15
N ILE A 369 -17.96 -15.03 3.12
CA ILE A 369 -17.22 -15.05 1.86
C ILE A 369 -15.79 -14.54 2.04
N GLY A 370 -15.59 -13.51 2.87
CA GLY A 370 -14.26 -13.08 3.29
C GLY A 370 -13.45 -14.23 3.92
N ILE A 371 -14.06 -15.03 4.80
CA ILE A 371 -13.43 -16.20 5.41
C ILE A 371 -13.07 -17.25 4.35
N VAL A 372 -13.96 -17.52 3.39
CA VAL A 372 -13.69 -18.46 2.29
C VAL A 372 -12.53 -17.97 1.42
N LEU A 373 -12.48 -16.68 1.07
CA LEU A 373 -11.36 -16.10 0.33
C LEU A 373 -10.05 -16.23 1.12
N VAL A 374 -10.05 -15.87 2.40
CA VAL A 374 -8.86 -15.98 3.24
C VAL A 374 -8.45 -17.44 3.45
N LEU A 375 -9.39 -18.40 3.48
CA LEU A 375 -9.12 -19.83 3.53
C LEU A 375 -8.42 -20.32 2.24
N ILE A 376 -8.86 -19.87 1.06
CA ILE A 376 -8.14 -20.11 -0.20
C ILE A 376 -6.72 -19.55 -0.08
N GLY A 377 -6.59 -18.33 0.47
CA GLY A 377 -5.31 -17.74 0.82
C GLY A 377 -4.46 -18.69 1.68
N LEU A 378 -4.97 -19.14 2.82
CA LEU A 378 -4.27 -20.05 3.75
C LEU A 378 -3.80 -21.34 3.07
N ILE A 379 -4.65 -21.99 2.27
CA ILE A 379 -4.31 -23.21 1.53
C ILE A 379 -3.14 -22.93 0.59
N PHE A 380 -3.23 -21.88 -0.23
CA PHE A 380 -2.15 -21.53 -1.16
C PHE A 380 -0.88 -21.12 -0.42
N GLY A 381 -0.99 -20.45 0.73
CA GLY A 381 0.15 -20.08 1.58
C GLY A 381 0.95 -21.29 2.07
N LEU A 382 0.28 -22.41 2.34
CA LEU A 382 0.93 -23.68 2.68
C LEU A 382 1.61 -24.35 1.48
N LEU A 383 1.10 -24.12 0.27
CA LEU A 383 1.65 -24.66 -0.97
C LEU A 383 2.84 -23.84 -1.51
N VAL A 384 2.98 -22.58 -1.08
CA VAL A 384 4.07 -21.71 -1.53
C VAL A 384 5.44 -22.28 -1.12
N LYS A 385 6.26 -22.57 -2.13
CA LYS A 385 7.65 -23.01 -1.98
C LYS A 385 8.57 -22.11 -2.79
N ALA A 386 9.78 -21.88 -2.28
CA ALA A 386 10.81 -21.16 -3.01
C ALA A 386 11.08 -21.86 -4.36
N PRO A 387 11.17 -21.11 -5.48
CA PRO A 387 11.46 -21.71 -6.78
C PRO A 387 12.91 -22.23 -6.80
N ALA A 388 13.17 -23.28 -7.59
CA ALA A 388 14.51 -23.81 -7.77
C ALA A 388 15.37 -22.79 -8.51
N ARG A 389 16.45 -22.31 -7.86
CA ARG A 389 17.35 -21.29 -8.42
C ARG A 389 17.81 -21.69 -9.83
N ILE A 390 17.68 -20.77 -10.79
CA ILE A 390 18.18 -20.91 -12.16
C ILE A 390 19.66 -20.54 -12.21
#